data_AF-A0A843LTX5-F1
#
_entry.id   AF-A0A843LTX5-F1
#
_cell.length_a   1.000
_cell.length_b   1.000
_cell.length_c   1.000
_cell.angle_alpha   90.00
_cell.angle_beta   90.00
_cell.angle_gamma   90.00
#
_symmetry.space_group_name_H-M   'P 1'
#
loop_
_entity.id
_entity.type
_entity.pdbx_description
1 polymer ?
#
loop_
_entity_poly.entity_id
_entity_poly.type
_entity_poly.pdbx_seq_one_letter_code
_entity_poly.pdbx_strand_id
1 'polypeptide(L)'
;TNEVPEGLDIKKILLNVFTKRSYDALGEFSKDAMLISCMHFMDPFNFDEDRVKKCIIHYATPDGRIIPFCTMNSMYRESVEEEFSTPLKEDKN
;
A
#
# COMPACT_ATOMS: atom_id res chain seq x y z
N THR A 1 -7.07 12.28 -22.56
CA THR A 1 -7.69 11.49 -21.46
C THR A 1 -8.47 12.43 -20.57
N ASN A 2 -9.67 12.85 -20.98
CA ASN A 2 -10.52 13.79 -20.23
C ASN A 2 -11.89 13.18 -19.87
N GLU A 3 -12.00 11.85 -19.96
CA GLU A 3 -13.26 11.16 -19.72
C GLU A 3 -13.29 10.65 -18.28
N VAL A 4 -14.18 11.27 -17.49
CA VAL A 4 -14.51 10.83 -16.15
C VAL A 4 -15.54 9.70 -16.28
N PRO A 5 -15.42 8.59 -15.51
CA PRO A 5 -16.40 7.51 -15.54
C PRO A 5 -17.81 8.01 -15.23
N GLU A 6 -18.82 7.48 -15.95
CA GLU A 6 -20.22 7.79 -15.67
C GLU A 6 -20.56 7.43 -14.21
N GLY A 7 -21.10 8.41 -13.46
CA GLY A 7 -21.44 8.26 -12.04
C GLY A 7 -20.43 8.86 -11.05
N LEU A 8 -19.25 9.29 -11.49
CA LEU A 8 -18.22 9.88 -10.60
C LEU A 8 -18.27 11.42 -10.59
N ASP A 9 -18.98 12.02 -9.62
CA ASP A 9 -19.01 13.49 -9.43
C ASP A 9 -17.94 13.96 -8.42
N ILE A 10 -16.71 14.12 -8.91
CA ILE A 10 -15.55 14.53 -8.12
C ILE A 10 -15.78 15.87 -7.39
N LYS A 11 -16.49 16.83 -8.01
CA LYS A 11 -16.73 18.14 -7.40
C LYS A 11 -17.65 18.04 -6.19
N LYS A 12 -18.73 17.26 -6.31
CA LYS A 12 -19.69 17.04 -5.22
C LYS A 12 -19.06 16.27 -4.06
N ILE A 13 -18.27 15.25 -4.37
CA ILE A 13 -17.51 14.47 -3.38
C ILE A 13 -16.59 15.39 -2.56
N LEU A 14 -15.73 16.19 -3.24
CA LEU A 14 -14.82 17.11 -2.56
C LEU A 14 -15.56 18.16 -1.74
N LEU A 15 -16.63 18.75 -2.29
CA LEU A 15 -17.46 19.73 -1.58
C LEU A 15 -18.07 19.14 -0.30
N ASN A 16 -18.58 17.91 -0.36
CA ASN A 16 -19.17 17.23 0.81
C ASN A 16 -18.13 16.96 1.89
N VAL A 17 -16.92 16.52 1.53
CA VAL A 17 -15.83 16.29 2.49
C VAL A 17 -15.46 17.59 3.23
N PHE A 18 -15.29 18.70 2.51
CA PHE A 18 -14.90 19.98 3.13
C PHE A 18 -16.04 20.66 3.90
N THR A 19 -17.30 20.49 3.45
CA THR A 19 -18.45 21.17 4.03
C THR A 19 -19.09 20.39 5.18
N LYS A 20 -19.31 19.08 5.03
CA LYS A 20 -19.98 18.26 6.05
C LYS A 20 -19.04 17.82 7.17
N ARG A 21 -17.74 17.66 6.91
CA ARG A 21 -16.71 17.21 7.87
C ARG A 21 -17.17 16.02 8.74
N SER A 22 -17.97 15.11 8.17
CA SER A 22 -18.57 13.97 8.87
C SER A 22 -17.98 12.65 8.40
N TYR A 23 -18.00 11.64 9.27
CA TYR A 23 -17.54 10.28 8.96
C TYR A 23 -18.32 9.66 7.79
N ASP A 24 -19.61 9.97 7.68
CA ASP A 24 -20.45 9.47 6.59
C ASP A 24 -20.01 10.02 5.22
N ALA A 25 -19.68 11.32 5.14
CA ALA A 25 -19.19 11.94 3.91
C ALA A 25 -17.80 11.38 3.50
N LEU A 26 -16.97 11.07 4.49
CA LEU A 26 -15.69 10.40 4.27
C LEU A 26 -15.88 8.94 3.80
N GLY A 27 -16.88 8.24 4.33
CA GLY A 27 -17.21 6.87 3.97
C GLY A 27 -17.72 6.76 2.53
N GLU A 28 -18.57 7.68 2.07
CA GLU A 28 -19.00 7.77 0.66
C GLU A 28 -17.79 8.01 -0.26
N PHE A 29 -16.95 9.00 0.06
CA PHE A 29 -15.74 9.25 -0.70
C PHE A 29 -14.81 8.03 -0.76
N SER A 30 -14.58 7.37 0.37
CA SER A 30 -13.67 6.22 0.45
C SER A 30 -14.15 5.04 -0.41
N LYS A 31 -15.46 4.87 -0.62
CA LYS A 31 -16.00 3.84 -1.52
C LYS A 31 -15.67 4.15 -2.98
N ASP A 32 -15.91 5.39 -3.39
CA ASP A 32 -15.69 5.80 -4.78
C ASP A 32 -14.20 5.95 -5.12
N ALA A 33 -13.36 6.29 -4.14
CA ALA A 33 -11.93 6.48 -4.30
C ALA A 33 -11.10 5.19 -4.09
N MET A 34 -11.75 4.05 -3.78
CA MET A 34 -11.05 2.81 -3.50
C MET A 34 -10.35 2.27 -4.75
N LEU A 35 -9.00 2.27 -4.72
CA LEU A 35 -8.20 1.64 -5.77
C LEU A 35 -8.18 0.12 -5.56
N ILE A 36 -8.68 -0.62 -6.55
CA ILE A 36 -8.50 -2.08 -6.64
C ILE A 36 -7.46 -2.35 -7.72
N SER A 37 -6.31 -2.92 -7.33
CA SER A 37 -5.24 -3.27 -8.26
C SER A 37 -4.82 -4.72 -8.05
N CYS A 38 -4.44 -5.40 -9.13
CA CYS A 38 -3.85 -6.73 -9.09
C CYS A 38 -2.51 -6.71 -9.83
N MET A 39 -1.49 -7.33 -9.26
CA MET A 39 -0.16 -7.43 -9.86
C MET A 39 0.47 -8.77 -9.51
N HIS A 40 1.22 -9.35 -10.45
CA HIS A 40 1.96 -10.59 -10.19
C HIS A 40 3.08 -10.33 -9.19
N PHE A 41 3.32 -11.26 -8.28
CA PHE A 41 4.45 -11.19 -7.37
C PHE A 41 5.76 -11.52 -8.12
N MET A 42 6.85 -10.81 -7.81
CA MET A 42 8.16 -11.12 -8.40
C MET A 42 8.91 -12.14 -7.54
N ASP A 43 9.57 -13.07 -8.20
CA ASP A 43 10.49 -14.06 -7.63
C ASP A 43 11.86 -13.93 -8.32
N PRO A 44 12.89 -14.69 -7.89
CA PRO A 44 14.23 -14.60 -8.48
C PRO A 44 14.30 -14.90 -9.99
N PHE A 45 13.33 -15.60 -10.59
CA PHE A 45 13.33 -15.96 -12.01
C PHE A 45 12.65 -14.92 -12.91
N ASN A 46 11.85 -14.01 -12.35
CA ASN A 46 11.14 -12.96 -13.10
C ASN A 46 11.34 -11.55 -12.52
N PHE A 47 12.41 -11.36 -11.77
CA PHE A 47 12.73 -10.09 -11.13
C PHE A 47 13.05 -8.99 -12.15
N ASP A 48 12.36 -7.85 -12.03
CA ASP A 48 12.52 -6.69 -12.90
C ASP A 48 12.81 -5.43 -12.06
N GLU A 49 14.02 -4.88 -12.19
CA GLU A 49 14.47 -3.70 -11.47
C GLU A 49 13.70 -2.43 -11.86
N ASP A 50 13.31 -2.28 -13.12
CA ASP A 50 12.57 -1.11 -13.59
C ASP A 50 11.16 -1.08 -13.00
N ARG A 51 10.59 -2.27 -12.75
CA ARG A 51 9.35 -2.42 -11.99
C ARG A 51 9.54 -2.07 -10.51
N VAL A 52 10.67 -2.43 -9.90
CA VAL A 52 10.99 -2.06 -8.52
C VAL A 52 11.09 -0.55 -8.34
N LYS A 53 11.75 0.16 -9.28
CA LYS A 53 11.87 1.64 -9.26
C LYS A 53 10.53 2.37 -9.31
N LYS A 54 9.49 1.72 -9.83
CA LYS A 54 8.12 2.27 -9.98
C LYS A 54 7.12 1.62 -9.03
N CYS A 55 7.58 0.90 -8.01
CA CYS A 55 6.70 0.25 -7.06
C CYS A 55 5.85 1.29 -6.31
N ILE A 56 4.63 0.93 -5.92
CA ILE A 56 3.74 1.77 -5.11
C ILE A 56 3.47 1.18 -3.72
N ILE A 57 3.97 -0.03 -3.45
CA ILE A 57 3.82 -0.73 -2.18
C ILE A 57 5.21 -0.85 -1.54
N HIS A 58 5.37 -0.28 -0.35
CA HIS A 58 6.66 -0.20 0.32
C HIS A 58 6.52 -0.54 1.81
N TYR A 59 7.60 -1.07 2.38
CA TYR A 59 7.75 -1.27 3.82
C TYR A 59 8.67 -0.21 4.40
N ALA A 60 8.23 0.43 5.47
CA ALA A 60 9.11 1.22 6.32
C ALA A 60 9.75 0.28 7.36
N THR A 61 11.06 0.34 7.46
CA THR A 61 11.85 -0.44 8.44
C THR A 61 12.20 0.42 9.65
N PRO A 62 12.47 -0.19 10.84
CA PRO A 62 12.79 0.57 12.05
C PRO A 62 14.05 1.44 11.95
N ASP A 63 15.00 1.10 11.08
CA ASP A 63 16.19 1.90 10.80
C ASP A 63 15.98 3.02 9.76
N GLY A 64 14.72 3.21 9.31
CA GLY A 64 14.32 4.34 8.46
C GLY A 64 14.44 4.10 6.95
N ARG A 65 14.82 2.89 6.50
CA ARG A 65 14.78 2.55 5.07
C ARG A 65 13.33 2.34 4.60
N ILE A 66 13.06 2.75 3.37
CA ILE A 66 11.82 2.47 2.64
C ILE A 66 12.15 1.45 1.55
N ILE A 67 11.62 0.24 1.67
CA ILE A 67 11.97 -0.89 0.79
C ILE A 67 10.74 -1.29 -0.05
N PRO A 68 10.84 -1.35 -1.38
CA PRO A 68 9.75 -1.83 -2.24
C PRO A 68 9.32 -3.26 -1.89
N PHE A 69 8.03 -3.56 -2.08
CA PHE A 69 7.41 -4.82 -1.64
C PHE A 69 8.14 -6.08 -2.13
N CYS A 70 8.42 -6.19 -3.42
CA CYS A 70 9.04 -7.39 -3.98
C CYS A 70 10.48 -7.57 -3.48
N THR A 71 11.28 -6.50 -3.45
CA THR A 71 12.64 -6.55 -2.91
C THR A 71 12.66 -6.85 -1.41
N MET A 72 11.70 -6.33 -0.65
CA MET A 72 11.57 -6.66 0.77
C MET A 72 11.38 -8.16 0.93
N ASN A 73 10.43 -8.76 0.21
CA ASN A 73 10.15 -10.18 0.34
C ASN A 73 11.26 -11.09 -0.20
N SER A 74 11.89 -10.75 -1.32
CA SER A 74 12.83 -11.65 -2.00
C SER A 74 14.28 -11.48 -1.57
N MET A 75 14.64 -10.37 -0.91
CA MET A 75 16.05 -10.05 -0.62
C MET A 75 16.30 -9.58 0.81
N TYR A 76 15.47 -8.66 1.34
CA TYR A 76 15.81 -7.96 2.58
C TYR A 76 15.10 -8.50 3.83
N ARG A 77 14.03 -9.28 3.66
CA ARG A 77 13.16 -9.75 4.75
C ARG A 77 13.95 -10.39 5.88
N GLU A 78 14.76 -11.39 5.56
CA GLU A 78 15.49 -12.17 6.55
C GLU A 78 16.40 -11.29 7.40
N SER A 79 17.21 -10.44 6.78
CA SER A 79 18.10 -9.51 7.50
C SER A 79 17.35 -8.51 8.41
N VAL A 80 16.20 -8.00 7.94
CA VAL A 80 15.39 -7.03 8.71
C VAL A 80 14.69 -7.73 9.87
N GLU A 81 14.18 -8.93 9.67
CA GLU A 81 13.53 -9.71 10.72
C GLU A 81 14.55 -10.18 11.76
N GLU A 82 15.74 -10.62 11.37
CA GLU A 82 16.81 -10.99 12.30
C GLU A 82 17.22 -9.80 13.21
N GLU A 83 17.33 -8.61 12.64
CA GLU A 83 17.77 -7.41 13.36
C GLU A 83 16.68 -6.82 14.28
N PHE A 84 15.42 -6.80 13.82
CA PHE A 84 14.36 -6.03 14.48
C PHE A 84 13.18 -6.85 15.00
N SER A 85 13.10 -8.16 14.72
CA SER A 85 11.98 -8.97 15.22
C SER A 85 12.07 -9.14 16.73
N THR A 86 10.89 -9.20 17.37
CA THR A 86 10.78 -9.63 18.76
C THR A 86 10.49 -11.12 18.76
N PRO A 87 11.32 -11.96 19.41
CA PRO A 87 11.05 -13.39 19.51
C PRO A 87 9.69 -13.65 20.15
N LEU A 88 8.98 -14.65 19.62
CA LEU A 88 7.76 -15.14 20.26
C LEU A 88 8.14 -15.70 21.63
N LYS A 89 7.42 -15.30 22.69
CA LYS A 89 7.54 -15.97 23.97
C LYS A 89 7.09 -17.41 23.79
N GLU A 90 7.92 -18.37 24.20
CA GLU A 90 7.49 -19.76 24.26
C GLU A 90 6.29 -19.85 25.21
N ASP A 91 5.18 -20.37 24.68
CA ASP A 91 4.03 -20.72 25.51
C ASP A 91 4.49 -21.81 26.49
N LYS A 92 4.35 -21.53 27.79
CA LYS A 92 4.61 -22.48 28.86
C LYS A 92 3.49 -23.52 28.87
N ASN A 93 3.57 -24.52 27.99
CA ASN A 93 2.78 -25.74 28.06
C ASN A 93 3.62 -26.88 28.65
#